data_AF-A0A6I9NQX4-F1
#
_entry.id   AF-A0A6I9NQX4-F1
#
_cell.length_a   1.000
_cell.length_b   1.000
_cell.length_c   1.000
_cell.angle_alpha   90.00
_cell.angle_beta   90.00
_cell.angle_gamma   90.00
#
_symmetry.space_group_name_H-M   'P 1'
#
loop_
_entity.id
_entity.type
_entity.pdbx_description
1 polymer ?
#
loop_
_entity_poly.entity_id
_entity_poly.type
_entity_poly.pdbx_seq_one_letter_code
_entity_poly.pdbx_strand_id
1 'polypeptide(L)'
;MYMENLARLQRAFARKWEFIFMQAEAQVKIDRKKDKAERKILDSQERAFWDVHRPVPGCVNTTEMDIRKCRREKNPHRVKKSVYGVPDDGQSQPSPVHISSQPSRKPTKEDVQKEISFLNIQLDRHCMKVSKVADSLMSYTEQFMEYDPFVSATEPSNPWIGDDSSYWDLEASRDPNQQRVKKWGFSLEEALKDPAGRDQFLKFLESEFSSENLR
;
A
#
# COMPACT_ATOMS: atom_id res chain seq x y z
N MET A 1 6.73 -8.60 34.86
CA MET A 1 5.93 -8.68 33.60
C MET A 1 4.67 -9.57 33.68
N TYR A 2 4.76 -10.91 33.75
CA TYR A 2 3.55 -11.77 33.90
C TYR A 2 2.74 -11.42 35.16
N MET A 3 3.43 -11.15 36.26
CA MET A 3 2.84 -10.71 37.54
C MET A 3 2.18 -9.32 37.44
N GLU A 4 2.73 -8.39 36.67
CA GLU A 4 2.12 -7.07 36.46
C GLU A 4 0.83 -7.16 35.64
N ASN A 5 0.85 -7.97 34.57
CA ASN A 5 -0.35 -8.26 33.78
C ASN A 5 -1.41 -8.96 34.61
N LEU A 6 -1.04 -9.96 35.42
CA LEU A 6 -1.95 -10.65 36.33
C LEU A 6 -2.58 -9.68 37.34
N ALA A 7 -1.77 -8.84 38.00
CA ALA A 7 -2.26 -7.85 38.95
C ALA A 7 -3.19 -6.81 38.30
N ARG A 8 -2.94 -6.45 37.04
CA ARG A 8 -3.84 -5.57 36.26
C ARG A 8 -5.16 -6.26 35.93
N LEU A 9 -5.12 -7.52 35.49
CA LEU A 9 -6.30 -8.31 35.15
C LEU A 9 -7.16 -8.62 36.39
N GLN A 10 -6.54 -8.96 37.53
CA GLN A 10 -7.23 -9.15 38.81
C GLN A 10 -8.03 -7.93 39.23
N ARG A 11 -7.43 -6.72 39.10
CA ARG A 11 -8.14 -5.47 39.37
C ARG A 11 -9.28 -5.23 38.37
N ALA A 12 -9.02 -5.41 37.07
CA ALA A 12 -10.02 -5.17 36.02
C ALA A 12 -11.22 -6.14 36.10
N PHE A 13 -10.99 -7.40 36.51
CA PHE A 13 -11.98 -8.46 36.54
C PHE A 13 -12.34 -8.91 37.97
N ALA A 14 -12.13 -8.07 38.99
CA ALA A 14 -12.31 -8.44 40.41
C ALA A 14 -13.66 -9.12 40.71
N ARG A 15 -14.76 -8.61 40.15
CA ARG A 15 -16.11 -9.16 40.34
C ARG A 15 -16.33 -10.54 39.72
N LYS A 16 -15.52 -10.92 38.73
CA LYS A 16 -15.57 -12.22 38.05
C LYS A 16 -14.38 -13.10 38.41
N TRP A 17 -13.56 -12.69 39.38
CA TRP A 17 -12.30 -13.37 39.68
C TRP A 17 -12.52 -14.81 40.15
N GLU A 18 -13.51 -15.05 41.01
CA GLU A 18 -13.88 -16.40 41.46
C GLU A 18 -14.23 -17.34 40.29
N PHE A 19 -14.94 -16.82 39.28
CA PHE A 19 -15.28 -17.60 38.10
C PHE A 19 -14.03 -17.92 37.25
N ILE A 20 -13.16 -16.93 37.04
CA ILE A 20 -11.90 -17.11 36.31
C ILE A 20 -11.01 -18.15 37.02
N PHE A 21 -10.93 -18.06 38.35
CA PHE A 21 -10.17 -19.00 39.17
C PHE A 21 -10.75 -20.41 39.09
N MET A 22 -12.07 -20.56 39.19
CA MET A 22 -12.76 -21.86 39.05
C MET A 22 -12.51 -22.49 37.68
N GLN A 23 -12.55 -21.71 36.60
CA GLN A 23 -12.21 -22.19 35.25
C GLN A 23 -10.74 -22.63 35.15
N ALA A 24 -9.81 -21.83 35.68
CA ALA A 24 -8.38 -22.17 35.68
C ALA A 24 -8.10 -23.46 36.49
N GLU A 25 -8.76 -23.63 37.64
CA GLU A 25 -8.62 -24.83 38.46
C GLU A 25 -9.17 -26.09 37.74
N ALA A 26 -10.31 -25.97 37.05
CA ALA A 26 -10.85 -27.04 36.23
C ALA A 26 -9.91 -27.43 35.07
N GLN A 27 -9.28 -26.44 34.42
CA GLN A 27 -8.32 -26.66 33.35
C GLN A 27 -7.07 -27.41 33.87
N VAL A 28 -6.50 -26.98 35.01
CA VAL A 28 -5.37 -27.67 35.66
C VAL A 28 -5.72 -29.12 36.03
N LYS A 29 -6.96 -29.39 36.48
CA LYS A 29 -7.42 -30.76 36.75
C LYS A 29 -7.45 -31.63 35.49
N ILE A 30 -7.77 -31.07 34.34
CA ILE A 30 -7.72 -31.77 33.04
C ILE A 30 -6.27 -32.02 32.63
N ASP A 31 -5.41 -31.00 32.70
CA ASP A 31 -4.02 -31.12 32.23
C ASP A 31 -3.18 -32.05 33.11
N ARG A 32 -3.52 -32.21 34.40
CA ARG A 32 -2.93 -33.23 35.28
C ARG A 32 -3.21 -34.67 34.85
N LYS A 33 -4.27 -34.93 34.07
CA LYS A 33 -4.58 -36.27 33.55
C LYS A 33 -3.73 -36.67 32.34
N LYS A 34 -3.11 -35.69 31.66
CA LYS A 34 -2.24 -35.93 30.51
C LYS A 34 -0.87 -36.44 30.94
N ASP A 35 -0.18 -37.14 30.05
CA ASP A 35 1.19 -37.57 30.34
C ASP A 35 2.15 -36.37 30.41
N LYS A 36 3.35 -36.59 30.96
CA LYS A 36 4.33 -35.52 31.21
C LYS A 36 4.87 -34.88 29.92
N ALA A 37 5.00 -35.64 28.84
CA ALA A 37 5.54 -35.15 27.58
C ALA A 37 4.49 -34.32 26.84
N GLU A 38 3.28 -34.84 26.72
CA GLU A 38 2.12 -34.19 26.13
C GLU A 38 1.79 -32.87 26.85
N ARG A 39 1.77 -32.88 28.19
CA ARG A 39 1.54 -31.66 28.98
C ARG A 39 2.56 -30.58 28.69
N LYS A 40 3.87 -30.93 28.61
CA LYS A 40 4.92 -29.95 28.28
C LYS A 40 4.75 -29.35 26.89
N ILE A 41 4.35 -30.16 25.90
CA ILE A 41 4.13 -29.68 24.53
C ILE A 41 2.96 -28.70 24.51
N LEU A 42 1.84 -29.04 25.15
CA LEU A 42 0.66 -28.19 25.21
C LEU A 42 0.93 -26.88 25.98
N ASP A 43 1.59 -26.96 27.14
CA ASP A 43 2.00 -25.77 27.90
C ASP A 43 2.94 -24.87 27.08
N SER A 44 3.77 -25.45 26.21
CA SER A 44 4.65 -24.71 25.31
C SER A 44 3.86 -24.03 24.18
N GLN A 45 2.92 -24.74 23.56
CA GLN A 45 2.05 -24.21 22.51
C GLN A 45 1.16 -23.06 23.03
N GLU A 46 0.57 -23.23 24.22
CA GLU A 46 -0.24 -22.18 24.84
C GLU A 46 0.61 -20.95 25.16
N ARG A 47 1.83 -21.14 25.67
CA ARG A 47 2.76 -20.03 25.90
C ARG A 47 3.12 -19.31 24.60
N ALA A 48 3.44 -20.05 23.53
CA ALA A 48 3.73 -19.46 22.23
C ALA A 48 2.54 -18.67 21.66
N PHE A 49 1.31 -19.13 21.86
CA PHE A 49 0.10 -18.37 21.51
C PHE A 49 0.05 -17.03 22.24
N TRP A 50 0.29 -17.04 23.56
CA TRP A 50 0.27 -15.81 24.36
C TRP A 50 1.45 -14.88 24.07
N ASP A 51 2.62 -15.41 23.73
CA ASP A 51 3.78 -14.59 23.33
C ASP A 51 3.48 -13.77 22.07
N VAL A 52 2.62 -14.26 21.16
CA VAL A 52 2.16 -13.50 19.99
C VAL A 52 1.12 -12.44 20.36
N HIS A 53 0.14 -12.78 21.20
CA HIS A 53 -1.00 -11.90 21.50
C HIS A 53 -0.74 -10.91 22.65
N ARG A 54 0.28 -11.19 23.48
CA ARG A 54 0.73 -10.39 24.62
C ARG A 54 2.26 -10.35 24.61
N PRO A 55 2.85 -9.81 23.52
CA PRO A 55 4.30 -9.81 23.36
C PRO A 55 4.98 -9.06 24.50
N VAL A 56 6.23 -9.43 24.76
CA VAL A 56 7.11 -8.74 25.71
C VAL A 56 7.19 -7.26 25.30
N PRO A 57 7.09 -6.29 26.24
CA PRO A 57 7.27 -4.88 25.92
C PRO A 57 8.59 -4.64 25.16
N GLY A 58 8.50 -3.94 24.04
CA GLY A 58 9.62 -3.72 23.12
C GLY A 58 9.66 -4.69 21.93
N CYS A 59 8.96 -5.83 21.99
CA CYS A 59 8.72 -6.67 20.82
C CYS A 59 7.60 -6.08 19.95
N VAL A 60 7.75 -6.21 18.64
CA VAL A 60 6.71 -5.81 17.67
C VAL A 60 5.47 -6.68 17.88
N ASN A 61 4.31 -6.05 18.01
CA ASN A 61 3.04 -6.74 18.11
C ASN A 61 2.48 -7.05 16.72
N THR A 62 2.65 -8.28 16.28
CA THR A 62 2.21 -8.75 14.95
C THR A 62 0.70 -8.84 14.80
N THR A 63 -0.06 -8.73 15.88
CA THR A 63 -1.53 -8.71 15.87
C THR A 63 -2.12 -7.31 15.69
N GLU A 64 -1.28 -6.27 15.70
CA GLU A 64 -1.75 -4.91 15.45
C GLU A 64 -2.19 -4.74 14.00
N MET A 65 -3.35 -4.11 13.83
CA MET A 65 -3.93 -3.86 12.52
C MET A 65 -4.01 -2.35 12.29
N ASP A 66 -3.67 -1.95 11.07
CA ASP A 66 -3.81 -0.56 10.64
C ASP A 66 -5.24 -0.06 10.86
N ILE A 67 -5.37 1.18 11.34
CA ILE A 67 -6.65 1.79 11.72
C ILE A 67 -7.63 1.82 10.52
N ARG A 68 -7.13 1.99 9.29
CA ARG A 68 -7.95 1.97 8.08
C ARG A 68 -8.46 0.55 7.81
N LYS A 69 -7.64 -0.48 8.04
CA LYS A 69 -8.08 -1.89 7.95
C LYS A 69 -9.17 -2.20 8.98
N CYS A 70 -8.98 -1.81 10.23
CA CYS A 70 -9.99 -1.95 11.29
C CYS A 70 -11.32 -1.26 10.95
N ARG A 71 -11.27 -0.08 10.32
CA ARG A 71 -12.47 0.64 9.87
C ARG A 71 -13.19 -0.06 8.71
N ARG A 72 -12.44 -0.63 7.77
CA ARG A 72 -12.99 -1.37 6.62
C ARG A 72 -13.71 -2.64 7.05
N GLU A 73 -13.12 -3.41 7.98
CA GLU A 73 -13.76 -4.63 8.50
C GLU A 73 -15.07 -4.36 9.23
N LYS A 74 -15.18 -3.21 9.91
CA LYS A 74 -16.42 -2.78 10.56
C LYS A 74 -17.51 -2.31 9.58
N ASN A 75 -17.17 -1.99 8.32
CA ASN A 75 -18.10 -1.46 7.32
C ASN A 75 -17.82 -2.03 5.91
N PRO A 76 -18.03 -3.34 5.67
CA PRO A 76 -17.70 -4.00 4.41
C PRO A 76 -18.48 -3.43 3.21
N HIS A 77 -19.66 -2.84 3.43
CA HIS A 77 -20.48 -2.24 2.38
C HIS A 77 -19.89 -0.99 1.74
N ARG A 78 -18.94 -0.30 2.39
CA ARG A 78 -18.28 0.91 1.84
C ARG A 78 -17.12 0.59 0.89
N VAL A 79 -16.63 -0.65 0.88
CA VAL A 79 -15.38 -1.02 0.18
C VAL A 79 -15.63 -1.62 -1.21
N LYS A 80 -16.89 -1.97 -1.53
CA LYS A 80 -17.25 -2.72 -2.76
C LYS A 80 -17.14 -1.95 -4.09
N LYS A 81 -16.58 -0.74 -4.12
CA LYS A 81 -16.44 0.03 -5.36
C LYS A 81 -14.97 0.07 -5.77
N SER A 82 -14.48 -1.03 -6.30
CA SER A 82 -13.26 -1.02 -7.11
C SER A 82 -13.57 -0.39 -8.46
N VAL A 83 -12.74 0.55 -8.91
CA VAL A 83 -12.85 1.23 -10.21
C VAL A 83 -12.74 0.25 -11.38
N TYR A 84 -12.09 -0.91 -11.18
CA TYR A 84 -11.89 -1.92 -12.20
C TYR A 84 -12.87 -3.11 -12.12
N GLY A 85 -13.91 -3.01 -11.29
CA GLY A 85 -15.01 -3.98 -11.30
C GLY A 85 -14.61 -5.44 -11.04
N VAL A 86 -13.41 -5.71 -10.50
CA VAL A 86 -13.05 -7.08 -10.10
C VAL A 86 -13.88 -7.40 -8.86
N PRO A 87 -14.83 -8.36 -8.92
CA PRO A 87 -15.44 -8.88 -7.71
C PRO A 87 -14.31 -9.52 -6.90
N ASP A 88 -14.16 -9.06 -5.67
CA ASP A 88 -13.28 -9.69 -4.68
C ASP A 88 -13.90 -11.04 -4.29
N ASP A 89 -13.69 -12.06 -5.12
CA ASP A 89 -13.89 -13.47 -4.77
C ASP A 89 -12.71 -14.02 -3.95
N GLY A 90 -12.01 -13.12 -3.24
CA GLY A 90 -11.12 -13.47 -2.15
C GLY A 90 -11.93 -14.06 -0.99
N GLN A 91 -12.25 -15.35 -1.06
CA GLN A 91 -12.37 -16.18 0.13
C GLN A 91 -11.04 -16.14 0.88
N SER A 92 -10.82 -15.04 1.62
CA SER A 92 -9.93 -15.04 2.76
C SER A 92 -10.54 -16.04 3.72
N GLN A 93 -10.09 -17.29 3.68
CA GLN A 93 -10.47 -18.33 4.65
C GLN A 93 -10.30 -17.72 6.05
N PRO A 94 -11.39 -17.44 6.79
CA PRO A 94 -11.24 -16.95 8.13
C PRO A 94 -10.60 -18.07 8.95
N SER A 95 -9.64 -17.71 9.81
CA SER A 95 -9.22 -18.62 10.89
C SER A 95 -10.49 -19.18 11.58
N PRO A 96 -10.51 -20.43 12.06
CA PRO A 96 -11.74 -21.16 12.46
C PRO A 96 -12.60 -20.49 13.55
N VAL A 97 -12.16 -19.37 14.11
CA VAL A 97 -12.74 -18.67 15.26
C VAL A 97 -13.54 -17.43 14.86
N HIS A 98 -13.47 -16.94 13.61
CA HIS A 98 -14.20 -15.73 13.18
C HIS A 98 -15.05 -15.97 11.93
N ILE A 99 -16.14 -16.72 12.09
CA ILE A 99 -17.18 -16.85 11.06
C ILE A 99 -18.01 -15.56 11.08
N SER A 100 -17.69 -14.61 10.19
CA SER A 100 -18.57 -13.46 9.92
C SER A 100 -19.80 -13.94 9.14
N SER A 101 -20.87 -14.26 9.85
CA SER A 101 -22.17 -14.71 9.34
C SER A 101 -23.05 -13.56 8.80
N GLN A 102 -22.52 -12.73 7.90
CA GLN A 102 -23.33 -11.71 7.22
C GLN A 102 -24.01 -12.32 5.99
N PRO A 103 -25.35 -12.44 5.93
CA PRO A 103 -26.03 -12.91 4.74
C PRO A 103 -25.87 -11.92 3.60
N SER A 104 -25.45 -12.41 2.43
CA SER A 104 -25.45 -11.62 1.19
C SER A 104 -26.89 -11.22 0.86
N ARG A 105 -27.21 -9.93 1.04
CA ARG A 105 -28.50 -9.38 0.60
C ARG A 105 -28.63 -9.58 -0.91
N LYS A 106 -29.79 -10.09 -1.34
CA LYS A 106 -30.15 -10.20 -2.76
C LYS A 106 -30.16 -8.80 -3.41
N PRO A 107 -29.58 -8.64 -4.61
CA PRO A 107 -29.53 -7.35 -5.29
C PRO A 107 -30.95 -6.85 -5.59
N THR A 108 -31.18 -5.55 -5.41
CA THR A 108 -32.45 -4.91 -5.79
C THR A 108 -32.47 -4.50 -7.26
N LYS A 109 -33.66 -4.21 -7.79
CA LYS A 109 -33.83 -3.74 -9.17
C LYS A 109 -32.99 -2.48 -9.44
N GLU A 110 -32.91 -1.59 -8.46
CA GLU A 110 -32.11 -0.37 -8.52
C GLU A 110 -30.61 -0.66 -8.56
N ASP A 111 -30.15 -1.74 -7.91
CA ASP A 111 -28.75 -2.18 -7.95
C ASP A 111 -28.39 -2.68 -9.36
N VAL A 112 -29.26 -3.50 -9.95
CA VAL A 112 -29.09 -4.02 -11.33
C VAL A 112 -29.10 -2.87 -12.34
N GLN A 113 -30.00 -1.90 -12.19
CA GLN A 113 -30.05 -0.75 -13.09
C GLN A 113 -28.76 0.08 -13.04
N LYS A 114 -28.17 0.25 -11.86
CA LYS A 114 -26.86 0.92 -11.71
C LYS A 114 -25.73 0.11 -12.34
N GLU A 115 -25.78 -1.21 -12.23
CA GLU A 115 -24.79 -2.10 -12.87
C GLU A 115 -24.86 -2.01 -14.39
N ILE A 116 -26.06 -2.03 -14.98
CA ILE A 116 -26.25 -1.84 -16.43
C ILE A 116 -25.69 -0.49 -16.88
N SER A 117 -26.02 0.59 -16.17
CA SER A 117 -25.48 1.93 -16.49
C SER A 117 -23.95 1.97 -16.37
N PHE A 118 -23.37 1.32 -15.35
CA PHE A 118 -21.93 1.22 -15.18
C PHE A 118 -21.26 0.45 -16.32
N LEU A 119 -21.81 -0.70 -16.72
CA LEU A 119 -21.27 -1.52 -17.79
C LEU A 119 -21.34 -0.82 -19.15
N ASN A 120 -22.44 -0.12 -19.45
CA ASN A 120 -22.55 0.68 -20.66
C ASN A 120 -21.45 1.75 -20.71
N ILE A 121 -21.21 2.46 -19.60
CA ILE A 121 -20.09 3.43 -19.51
C ILE A 121 -18.74 2.75 -19.74
N GLN A 122 -18.53 1.52 -19.25
CA GLN A 122 -17.27 0.80 -19.49
C GLN A 122 -17.09 0.39 -20.96
N LEU A 123 -18.17 0.00 -21.64
CA LEU A 123 -18.13 -0.38 -23.07
C LEU A 123 -17.78 0.81 -23.98
N ASP A 124 -18.21 2.01 -23.60
CA ASP A 124 -17.92 3.24 -24.35
C ASP A 124 -16.46 3.73 -24.19
N ARG A 125 -15.67 3.12 -23.30
CA ARG A 125 -14.28 3.52 -23.08
C ARG A 125 -13.41 3.08 -24.26
N HIS A 126 -12.68 4.04 -24.84
CA HIS A 126 -11.67 3.74 -25.84
C HIS A 126 -10.51 2.94 -25.21
N CYS A 127 -10.37 1.69 -25.62
CA CYS A 127 -9.30 0.79 -25.16
C CYS A 127 -8.24 0.60 -26.25
N MET A 128 -6.98 0.48 -25.83
CA MET A 128 -5.87 0.12 -26.72
C MET A 128 -5.54 -1.37 -26.57
N LYS A 129 -4.99 -1.97 -27.64
CA LYS A 129 -4.46 -3.34 -27.57
C LYS A 129 -3.30 -3.38 -26.59
N VAL A 130 -3.25 -4.42 -25.75
CA VAL A 130 -2.19 -4.61 -24.74
C VAL A 130 -0.80 -4.57 -25.36
N SER A 131 -0.61 -5.16 -26.55
CA SER A 131 0.67 -5.10 -27.27
C SER A 131 1.09 -3.66 -27.58
N LYS A 132 0.16 -2.80 -28.03
CA LYS A 132 0.45 -1.38 -28.29
C LYS A 132 0.75 -0.60 -27.01
N VAL A 133 0.06 -0.90 -25.92
CA VAL A 133 0.38 -0.30 -24.61
C VAL A 133 1.77 -0.73 -24.15
N ALA A 134 2.10 -2.02 -24.27
CA ALA A 134 3.41 -2.54 -23.89
C ALA A 134 4.54 -1.92 -24.71
N ASP A 135 4.43 -1.92 -26.05
CA ASP A 135 5.40 -1.30 -26.95
C ASP A 135 5.63 0.17 -26.58
N SER A 136 4.55 0.93 -26.35
CA SER A 136 4.63 2.35 -25.99
C SER A 136 5.34 2.58 -24.64
N LEU A 137 5.05 1.74 -23.63
CA LEU A 137 5.68 1.84 -22.32
C LEU A 137 7.16 1.48 -22.36
N MET A 138 7.52 0.46 -23.15
CA MET A 138 8.91 0.07 -23.37
C MET A 138 9.69 1.19 -24.04
N SER A 139 9.21 1.72 -25.17
CA SER A 139 9.87 2.82 -25.87
C SER A 139 10.03 4.07 -25.01
N TYR A 140 9.01 4.42 -24.22
CA TYR A 140 9.13 5.53 -23.26
C TYR A 140 10.21 5.26 -22.22
N THR A 141 10.24 4.05 -21.64
CA THR A 141 11.25 3.70 -20.62
C THR A 141 12.65 3.72 -21.21
N GLU A 142 12.86 3.16 -22.40
CA GLU A 142 14.15 3.16 -23.10
C GLU A 142 14.63 4.58 -23.40
N GLN A 143 13.73 5.48 -23.80
CA GLN A 143 14.05 6.88 -24.09
C GLN A 143 14.55 7.65 -22.85
N PHE A 144 14.02 7.34 -21.68
CA PHE A 144 14.39 8.00 -20.41
C PHE A 144 15.42 7.23 -19.57
N MET A 145 15.86 6.06 -20.00
CA MET A 145 16.76 5.18 -19.25
C MET A 145 18.12 5.83 -18.91
N GLU A 146 18.65 6.65 -19.81
CA GLU A 146 19.90 7.40 -19.57
C GLU A 146 19.75 8.51 -18.52
N TYR A 147 18.52 8.91 -18.21
CA TYR A 147 18.19 9.97 -17.26
C TYR A 147 17.74 9.44 -15.90
N ASP A 148 17.68 8.12 -15.72
CA ASP A 148 17.35 7.48 -14.45
C ASP A 148 18.63 7.27 -13.62
N PRO A 149 18.80 7.98 -12.48
CA PRO A 149 19.98 7.84 -11.63
C PRO A 149 20.16 6.46 -10.97
N PHE A 150 19.12 5.61 -10.98
CA PHE A 150 19.20 4.23 -10.48
C PHE A 150 19.73 3.24 -11.52
N VAL A 151 19.64 3.59 -12.81
CA VAL A 151 20.03 2.71 -13.93
C VAL A 151 21.33 3.18 -14.56
N SER A 152 21.44 4.49 -14.81
CA SER A 152 22.57 5.11 -15.50
C SER A 152 23.41 5.94 -14.53
N ALA A 153 24.72 5.93 -14.72
CA ALA A 153 25.62 6.74 -13.90
C ALA A 153 25.32 8.24 -14.11
N THR A 154 25.24 8.98 -13.02
CA THR A 154 25.05 10.44 -13.03
C THR A 154 26.42 11.11 -13.03
N GLU A 155 26.59 12.11 -13.89
CA GLU A 155 27.81 12.90 -14.01
C GLU A 155 27.61 14.26 -13.34
N PRO A 156 28.47 14.70 -12.39
CA PRO A 156 29.75 14.09 -12.01
C PRO A 156 29.64 12.92 -11.03
N SER A 157 28.63 12.91 -10.16
CA SER A 157 28.32 11.77 -9.28
C SER A 157 26.90 11.89 -8.73
N ASN A 158 26.35 10.77 -8.23
CA ASN A 158 25.06 10.79 -7.55
C ASN A 158 25.23 11.44 -6.16
N PRO A 159 24.54 12.56 -5.85
CA PRO A 159 24.72 13.27 -4.58
C PRO A 159 24.47 12.45 -3.33
N TRP A 160 23.60 11.43 -3.41
CA TRP A 160 23.27 10.56 -2.28
C TRP A 160 24.33 9.49 -2.00
N ILE A 161 25.28 9.31 -2.92
CA ILE A 161 26.36 8.31 -2.82
C ILE A 161 27.71 9.00 -2.65
N GLY A 162 27.94 10.08 -3.42
CA GLY A 162 29.21 10.81 -3.45
C GLY A 162 29.33 11.91 -2.39
N ASP A 163 28.27 12.21 -1.65
CA ASP A 163 28.18 13.35 -0.72
C ASP A 163 28.59 14.70 -1.38
N ASP A 164 28.36 14.81 -2.70
CA ASP A 164 28.67 15.98 -3.52
C ASP A 164 27.39 16.52 -4.18
N SER A 165 27.05 17.77 -3.90
CA SER A 165 25.85 18.44 -4.43
C SER A 165 26.02 19.02 -5.84
N SER A 166 27.22 18.93 -6.43
CA SER A 166 27.53 19.55 -7.72
C SER A 166 26.56 19.18 -8.85
N TYR A 167 26.05 17.94 -8.86
CA TYR A 167 25.04 17.51 -9.83
C TYR A 167 23.74 18.34 -9.75
N TRP A 168 23.25 18.64 -8.54
CA TRP A 168 22.05 19.45 -8.36
C TRP A 168 22.27 20.90 -8.77
N ASP A 169 23.45 21.45 -8.49
CA ASP A 169 23.81 22.81 -8.89
C ASP A 169 23.87 22.93 -10.43
N LEU A 170 24.40 21.91 -11.11
CA LEU A 170 24.40 21.83 -12.58
C LEU A 170 22.98 21.72 -13.15
N GLU A 171 22.11 20.90 -12.54
CA GLU A 171 20.72 20.73 -13.00
C GLU A 171 19.88 22.00 -12.77
N ALA A 172 20.13 22.74 -11.68
CA ALA A 172 19.48 24.01 -11.37
C ALA A 172 20.02 25.21 -12.17
N SER A 173 21.15 25.03 -12.88
CA SER A 173 21.77 26.08 -13.68
C SER A 173 20.81 26.67 -14.71
N ARG A 174 21.00 27.97 -15.02
CA ARG A 174 20.32 28.63 -16.14
C ARG A 174 20.88 28.23 -17.51
N ASP A 175 22.11 27.72 -17.52
CA ASP A 175 22.80 27.23 -18.71
C ASP A 175 22.65 25.70 -18.76
N PRO A 176 21.66 25.16 -19.48
CA PRO A 176 21.38 23.74 -19.49
C PRO A 176 22.49 22.97 -20.20
N ASN A 177 22.88 21.83 -19.64
CA ASN A 177 23.82 20.92 -20.28
C ASN A 177 23.19 20.20 -21.49
N GLN A 178 24.02 19.48 -22.26
CA GLN A 178 23.57 18.81 -23.47
C GLN A 178 22.48 17.75 -23.22
N GLN A 179 22.55 17.01 -22.11
CA GLN A 179 21.55 15.98 -21.77
C GLN A 179 20.20 16.63 -21.48
N ARG A 180 20.18 17.70 -20.67
CA ARG A 180 18.98 18.48 -20.36
C ARG A 180 18.32 19.04 -21.61
N VAL A 181 19.10 19.60 -22.55
CA VAL A 181 18.58 20.08 -23.84
C VAL A 181 18.06 18.94 -24.73
N LYS A 182 18.75 17.79 -24.79
CA LYS A 182 18.30 16.61 -25.56
C LYS A 182 16.93 16.14 -25.08
N LYS A 183 16.68 16.18 -23.77
CA LYS A 183 15.40 15.79 -23.15
C LYS A 183 14.22 16.63 -23.65
N TRP A 184 14.42 17.91 -23.94
CA TRP A 184 13.38 18.77 -24.52
C TRP A 184 12.88 18.25 -25.88
N GLY A 185 13.73 17.56 -26.63
CA GLY A 185 13.38 16.96 -27.92
C GLY A 185 12.46 15.73 -27.81
N PHE A 186 12.22 15.20 -26.61
CA PHE A 186 11.38 14.03 -26.42
C PHE A 186 9.89 14.36 -26.57
N SER A 187 9.47 15.53 -26.07
CA SER A 187 8.13 16.04 -26.27
C SER A 187 8.06 17.53 -25.96
N LEU A 188 7.04 18.20 -26.49
CA LEU A 188 6.74 19.60 -26.13
C LEU A 188 6.54 19.76 -24.61
N GLU A 189 5.98 18.76 -23.94
CA GLU A 189 5.77 18.79 -22.49
C GLU A 189 7.11 18.86 -21.73
N GLU A 190 8.12 18.10 -22.15
CA GLU A 190 9.45 18.14 -21.52
C GLU A 190 10.14 19.48 -21.74
N ALA A 191 9.99 20.09 -22.92
CA ALA A 191 10.49 21.44 -23.17
C ALA A 191 9.78 22.50 -22.30
N LEU A 192 8.47 22.37 -22.08
CA LEU A 192 7.67 23.33 -21.33
C LEU A 192 7.79 23.18 -19.80
N LYS A 193 8.06 21.96 -19.30
CA LYS A 193 8.35 21.71 -17.88
C LYS A 193 9.65 22.37 -17.43
N ASP A 194 10.63 22.42 -18.32
CA ASP A 194 11.93 23.04 -18.06
C ASP A 194 11.85 24.58 -18.22
N PRO A 195 12.20 25.38 -17.19
CA PRO A 195 12.22 26.83 -17.31
C PRO A 195 13.10 27.35 -18.46
N ALA A 196 14.30 26.77 -18.64
CA ALA A 196 15.21 27.16 -19.72
C ALA A 196 14.66 26.71 -21.08
N GLY A 197 14.03 25.53 -21.15
CA GLY A 197 13.38 25.04 -22.36
C GLY A 197 12.22 25.93 -22.80
N ARG A 198 11.36 26.33 -21.86
CA ARG A 198 10.26 27.26 -22.09
C ARG A 198 10.75 28.63 -22.55
N ASP A 199 11.77 29.19 -21.92
CA ASP A 199 12.33 30.49 -22.29
C ASP A 199 12.90 30.45 -23.72
N GLN A 200 13.61 29.39 -24.09
CA GLN A 200 14.16 29.24 -25.45
C GLN A 200 13.04 29.03 -26.48
N PHE A 201 12.02 28.24 -26.15
CA PHE A 201 10.88 28.05 -27.03
C PHE A 201 10.08 29.34 -27.22
N LEU A 202 9.88 30.14 -26.16
CA LEU A 202 9.24 31.44 -26.24
C LEU A 202 10.04 32.42 -27.10
N LYS A 203 11.37 32.50 -26.91
CA LYS A 203 12.25 33.34 -27.74
C LYS A 203 12.17 32.97 -29.22
N PHE A 204 12.12 31.67 -29.52
CA PHE A 204 11.94 31.19 -30.89
C PHE A 204 10.59 31.67 -31.46
N LEU A 205 9.49 31.50 -30.73
CA LEU A 205 8.17 31.94 -31.18
C LEU A 205 8.08 33.47 -31.33
N GLU A 206 8.73 34.24 -30.47
CA GLU A 206 8.81 35.70 -30.58
C GLU A 206 9.56 36.13 -31.85
N SER A 207 10.63 35.42 -32.20
CA SER A 207 11.38 35.68 -33.45
C SER A 207 10.56 35.40 -34.72
N GLU A 208 9.58 34.49 -34.61
CA GLU A 208 8.63 34.13 -35.67
C GLU A 208 7.28 34.88 -35.53
N PHE A 209 7.21 35.91 -34.66
CA PHE A 209 5.99 36.69 -34.38
C PHE A 209 4.75 35.84 -34.03
N SER A 210 4.96 34.68 -33.40
CA SER A 210 3.93 33.63 -33.17
C SER A 210 3.81 33.20 -31.70
N SER A 211 4.20 34.07 -30.75
CA SER A 211 4.24 33.76 -29.32
C SER A 211 2.91 33.88 -28.56
N GLU A 212 1.83 34.29 -29.24
CA GLU A 212 0.52 34.62 -28.67
C GLU A 212 -0.12 33.47 -27.85
N ASN A 213 0.10 32.22 -28.24
CA ASN A 213 -0.48 31.05 -27.55
C ASN A 213 0.28 30.62 -26.28
N LEU A 214 1.53 31.06 -26.10
CA LEU A 214 2.40 30.61 -24.99
C LEU A 214 2.61 31.67 -23.91
N ARG A 215 2.39 32.94 -24.25
CA ARG A 215 2.56 34.09 -23.38
C ARG A 215 1.61 34.05 -22.17
#